data_AF-A0A950JGU6-F1
#
_entry.id   AF-A0A950JGU6-F1
#
_cell.length_a   1.000
_cell.length_b   1.000
_cell.length_c   1.000
_cell.angle_alpha   90.00
_cell.angle_beta   90.00
_cell.angle_gamma   90.00
#
_symmetry.space_group_name_H-M   'P 1'
#
loop_
_entity.id
_entity.type
_entity.pdbx_description
1 polymer ?
#
loop_
_entity_poly.entity_id
_entity_poly.type
_entity_poly.pdbx_seq_one_letter_code
_entity_poly.pdbx_strand_id
1 'polypeptide(L)'
;MSKKFPDLKTDEEADAWLQGADLTQYDLTDMKKVRFELARKDASISLRLPAALLASLKEEAVKANMPTQRLIRILIETQLAARTAKAKRKAPRRPARPSARAGRRAA
;
A
#
# COMPACT_ATOMS: atom_id res chain seq x y z
N MET A 1 17.90 -15.13 17.26
CA MET A 1 17.20 -14.38 18.31
C MET A 1 17.03 -12.96 17.80
N SER A 2 15.82 -12.58 17.38
CA SER A 2 15.49 -11.20 17.01
C SER A 2 15.31 -10.35 18.28
N LYS A 3 15.80 -9.11 18.27
CA LYS A 3 15.64 -8.16 19.37
C LYS A 3 14.20 -7.63 19.37
N LYS A 4 13.66 -7.32 20.56
CA LYS A 4 12.34 -6.67 20.65
C LYS A 4 12.43 -5.24 20.12
N PHE A 5 11.39 -4.82 19.39
CA PHE A 5 11.27 -3.44 18.93
C PHE A 5 11.09 -2.49 20.13
N PRO A 6 11.82 -1.36 20.20
CA PRO A 6 11.73 -0.43 21.32
C PRO A 6 10.39 0.31 21.35
N ASP A 7 9.97 0.73 22.54
CA ASP A 7 8.81 1.60 22.73
C ASP A 7 9.27 3.06 22.55
N LEU A 8 8.92 3.66 21.42
CA LEU A 8 9.28 5.03 21.03
C LEU A 8 8.03 5.91 21.17
N LYS A 9 8.12 6.98 21.95
CA LYS A 9 6.94 7.77 22.34
C LYS A 9 6.76 9.05 21.52
N THR A 10 7.81 9.53 20.87
CA THR A 10 7.78 10.72 20.01
C THR A 10 8.43 10.44 18.67
N ASP A 11 8.03 11.21 17.66
CA ASP A 11 8.63 11.11 16.31
C ASP A 11 10.11 11.49 16.33
N GLU A 12 10.50 12.50 17.12
CA GLU A 12 11.90 12.93 17.28
C GLU A 12 12.79 11.84 17.89
N GLU A 13 12.27 11.12 18.89
CA GLU A 13 12.95 9.99 19.52
C GLU A 13 13.11 8.84 18.53
N ALA A 14 12.07 8.57 17.74
CA ALA A 14 12.11 7.54 16.72
C ALA A 14 13.13 7.85 15.62
N ASP A 15 13.18 9.10 15.16
CA ASP A 15 14.13 9.55 14.14
C ASP A 15 15.58 9.42 14.64
N ALA A 16 15.86 9.87 15.88
CA ALA A 16 17.18 9.76 16.48
C ALA A 16 17.63 8.31 16.65
N TRP A 17 16.72 7.43 17.09
CA TRP A 17 16.98 5.99 17.21
C TRP A 17 17.27 5.35 15.85
N LEU A 18 16.50 5.72 14.82
CA LEU A 18 16.61 5.15 13.48
C LEU A 18 17.96 5.43 12.82
N GLN A 19 18.63 6.54 13.15
CA GLN A 19 19.96 6.88 12.61
C GLN A 19 21.02 5.81 12.85
N GLY A 20 20.92 5.05 13.95
CA GLY A 20 21.88 4.03 14.33
C GLY A 20 21.34 2.59 14.32
N ALA A 21 20.03 2.41 14.06
CA ALA A 21 19.37 1.13 14.20
C ALA A 21 19.37 0.32 12.90
N ASP A 22 19.86 -0.93 12.95
CA ASP A 22 19.66 -1.91 11.89
C ASP A 22 18.36 -2.70 12.12
N LEU A 23 17.34 -2.37 11.33
CA LEU A 23 15.99 -2.95 11.42
C LEU A 23 15.95 -4.46 11.15
N THR A 24 16.96 -5.03 10.49
CA THR A 24 17.00 -6.48 10.21
C THR A 24 17.19 -7.33 11.46
N GLN A 25 17.66 -6.72 12.55
CA GLN A 25 17.91 -7.40 13.82
C GLN A 25 16.68 -7.46 14.73
N TYR A 26 15.58 -6.80 14.36
CA TYR A 26 14.40 -6.64 15.20
C TYR A 26 13.23 -7.52 14.77
N ASP A 27 12.42 -7.92 15.74
CA ASP A 27 11.16 -8.60 15.48
C ASP A 27 10.09 -7.58 15.05
N LEU A 28 9.64 -7.69 13.80
CA LEU A 28 8.63 -6.81 13.19
C LEU A 28 7.29 -7.54 12.98
N THR A 29 7.11 -8.72 13.55
CA THR A 29 5.94 -9.58 13.28
C THR A 29 4.61 -8.91 13.67
N ASP A 30 4.62 -8.08 14.72
CA ASP A 30 3.44 -7.35 15.20
C ASP A 30 3.16 -6.06 14.42
N MET A 31 4.06 -5.65 13.51
CA MET A 31 3.86 -4.43 12.73
C MET A 31 2.72 -4.59 11.72
N LYS A 32 1.74 -3.70 11.81
CA LYS A 32 0.62 -3.63 10.86
C LYS A 32 0.95 -2.65 9.75
N LYS A 33 0.70 -3.08 8.50
CA LYS A 33 0.85 -2.20 7.34
C LYS A 33 -0.16 -1.05 7.42
N VAL A 34 0.34 0.17 7.61
CA VAL A 34 -0.46 1.39 7.52
C VAL A 34 -0.35 1.97 6.10
N ARG A 35 -1.48 2.33 5.49
CA ARG A 35 -1.51 3.14 4.26
C ARG A 35 -1.79 4.59 4.63
N PHE A 36 -0.79 5.45 4.44
CA PHE A 36 -0.98 6.89 4.48
C PHE A 36 -1.70 7.34 3.21
N GLU A 37 -2.64 8.30 3.33
CA GLU A 37 -3.19 9.01 2.16
C GLU A 37 -2.09 9.90 1.57
N LEU A 38 -1.26 9.34 0.70
CA LEU A 38 -0.08 10.04 0.15
C LEU A 38 -0.45 11.01 -0.98
N ALA A 39 -1.55 10.75 -1.70
CA ALA A 39 -1.95 11.59 -2.83
C ALA A 39 -2.78 12.81 -2.37
N ARG A 40 -2.41 13.99 -2.88
CA ARG A 40 -3.11 15.25 -2.61
C ARG A 40 -4.57 15.20 -3.08
N LYS A 41 -5.45 15.95 -2.41
CA LYS A 41 -6.86 16.13 -2.78
C LYS A 41 -6.98 17.24 -3.82
N ASP A 42 -6.53 16.98 -5.04
CA ASP A 42 -6.40 17.96 -6.13
C ASP A 42 -7.63 18.05 -7.05
N ALA A 43 -8.49 17.03 -7.06
CA ALA A 43 -9.73 17.00 -7.83
C ALA A 43 -10.96 16.64 -6.98
N SER A 44 -12.12 17.16 -7.35
CA SER A 44 -13.42 16.85 -6.73
C SER A 44 -14.35 16.16 -7.72
N ILE A 45 -15.20 15.28 -7.19
CA ILE A 45 -16.28 14.64 -7.95
C ILE A 45 -17.62 14.98 -7.30
N SER A 46 -18.62 15.31 -8.11
CA SER A 46 -20.01 15.42 -7.65
C SER A 46 -20.73 14.12 -7.99
N LEU A 47 -21.23 13.41 -6.97
CA LEU A 47 -21.84 12.10 -7.11
C LEU A 47 -23.16 12.05 -6.36
N ARG A 48 -24.21 11.54 -7.01
CA ARG A 48 -25.48 11.20 -6.36
C ARG A 48 -25.45 9.74 -5.90
N LEU A 49 -25.84 9.52 -4.64
CA LEU A 49 -25.90 8.20 -4.02
C LEU A 49 -27.30 7.95 -3.44
N PRO A 50 -27.81 6.72 -3.48
CA PRO A 50 -28.98 6.34 -2.69
C PRO A 50 -28.75 6.61 -1.20
N ALA A 51 -29.78 7.09 -0.49
CA ALA A 51 -29.68 7.44 0.92
C ALA A 51 -29.24 6.25 1.80
N ALA A 52 -29.77 5.06 1.53
CA ALA A 52 -29.41 3.84 2.24
C ALA A 52 -27.91 3.51 2.09
N LEU A 53 -27.35 3.68 0.88
CA LEU A 53 -25.93 3.42 0.65
C LEU A 53 -25.04 4.42 1.40
N LEU A 54 -25.42 5.70 1.41
CA LEU A 54 -24.67 6.71 2.15
C LEU A 54 -24.71 6.46 3.66
N ALA A 55 -25.82 5.95 4.19
CA ALA A 55 -25.93 5.56 5.60
C ALA A 55 -24.96 4.41 5.93
N SER A 56 -24.96 3.34 5.13
CA SER A 56 -24.05 2.20 5.33
C SER A 56 -22.57 2.62 5.28
N LEU A 57 -22.20 3.51 4.35
CA LEU A 57 -20.83 4.04 4.26
C LEU A 57 -20.43 4.83 5.51
N LYS A 58 -21.35 5.61 6.09
CA LYS A 58 -21.09 6.36 7.33
C LYS A 58 -20.88 5.42 8.51
N GLU A 59 -21.72 4.40 8.64
CA GLU A 59 -21.59 3.39 9.70
C GLU A 59 -20.26 2.64 9.62
N GLU A 60 -19.85 2.23 8.42
CA GLU A 60 -18.56 1.56 8.20
C GLU A 60 -17.38 2.49 8.51
N ALA A 61 -17.48 3.77 8.16
CA ALA A 61 -16.44 4.75 8.45
C ALA A 61 -16.25 4.97 9.96
N VAL A 62 -17.35 5.00 10.73
CA VAL A 62 -17.32 5.05 12.20
C VAL A 62 -16.64 3.81 12.78
N LYS A 63 -17.01 2.61 12.30
CA LYS A 63 -16.37 1.34 12.74
C LYS A 63 -14.86 1.33 12.46
N ALA A 64 -14.45 1.93 11.35
CA ALA A 64 -13.06 2.03 10.95
C ALA A 64 -12.33 3.27 11.52
N ASN A 65 -12.99 4.04 12.40
CA ASN A 65 -12.49 5.27 13.02
C ASN A 65 -11.87 6.26 12.01
N MET A 66 -12.57 6.51 10.90
CA MET A 66 -12.10 7.39 9.84
C MET A 66 -13.21 8.26 9.23
N PRO A 67 -12.87 9.40 8.61
CA PRO A 67 -13.86 10.19 7.88
C PRO A 67 -14.49 9.42 6.72
N THR A 68 -15.79 9.58 6.51
CA THR A 68 -16.54 8.88 5.42
C THR A 68 -15.90 9.10 4.04
N GLN A 69 -15.43 10.33 3.75
CA GLN A 69 -14.77 10.63 2.48
C GLN A 69 -13.46 9.83 2.29
N ARG A 70 -12.70 9.62 3.36
CA ARG A 70 -11.48 8.80 3.36
C ARG A 70 -11.81 7.35 3.04
N LEU A 71 -12.85 6.80 3.66
CA LEU A 71 -13.32 5.44 3.36
C LEU A 71 -13.68 5.29 1.88
N ILE A 72 -14.50 6.20 1.34
CA ILE A 72 -14.93 6.16 -0.07
C ILE A 72 -13.71 6.16 -1.01
N ARG A 73 -12.72 7.01 -0.73
CA ARG A 73 -11.48 7.08 -1.50
C ARG A 73 -10.73 5.75 -1.48
N ILE A 74 -10.51 5.18 -0.28
CA ILE A 74 -9.81 3.90 -0.11
C ILE A 74 -10.50 2.77 -0.88
N LEU A 75 -11.83 2.72 -0.84
CA LEU A 75 -12.62 1.72 -1.55
C LEU A 75 -12.43 1.84 -3.08
N ILE A 76 -12.51 3.05 -3.62
CA ILE A 76 -12.29 3.31 -5.06
C ILE A 76 -10.87 2.92 -5.48
N GLU A 77 -9.85 3.40 -4.76
CA GLU A 77 -8.44 3.12 -5.05
C GLU A 77 -8.14 1.61 -5.00
N THR A 78 -8.62 0.93 -3.97
CA THR A 78 -8.41 -0.52 -3.78
C THR A 78 -9.06 -1.31 -4.90
N GLN A 79 -10.27 -0.94 -5.31
CA GLN A 79 -10.98 -1.63 -6.38
C GLN A 79 -10.33 -1.40 -7.76
N LEU A 80 -9.85 -0.18 -8.04
CA LEU A 80 -9.10 0.11 -9.28
C LEU A 80 -7.75 -0.63 -9.31
N ALA A 81 -7.02 -0.66 -8.19
CA ALA A 81 -5.77 -1.40 -8.06
C ALA A 81 -5.99 -2.91 -8.26
N ALA A 82 -7.05 -3.49 -7.68
CA ALA A 82 -7.38 -4.90 -7.85
C ALA A 82 -7.70 -5.25 -9.31
N ARG A 83 -8.44 -4.38 -10.02
CA ARG A 83 -8.78 -4.57 -11.44
C ARG A 83 -7.55 -4.51 -12.34
N THR A 84 -6.68 -3.52 -12.13
CA THR A 84 -5.44 -3.37 -12.93
C THR A 84 -4.45 -4.50 -12.68
N ALA A 85 -4.32 -4.98 -11.45
CA ALA A 85 -3.47 -6.14 -11.14
C ALA A 85 -3.96 -7.42 -11.83
N LYS A 86 -5.28 -7.68 -11.85
CA LYS A 86 -5.87 -8.82 -12.57
C LYS A 86 -5.61 -8.73 -14.08
N ALA A 87 -5.72 -7.54 -14.67
CA ALA A 87 -5.43 -7.34 -16.09
C ALA A 87 -3.95 -7.65 -16.44
N LYS A 88 -3.00 -7.19 -15.61
CA LYS A 88 -1.56 -7.49 -15.80
C LYS A 88 -1.24 -8.99 -15.72
N ARG A 89 -1.93 -9.73 -14.85
CA ARG A 89 -1.76 -11.20 -14.73
C ARG A 89 -2.33 -11.97 -15.92
N LYS A 90 -3.36 -11.43 -16.59
CA LYS A 90 -4.00 -12.05 -17.77
C LYS A 90 -3.25 -11.77 -19.07
N ALA A 91 -2.42 -10.73 -19.13
CA ALA A 91 -1.58 -10.47 -20.29
C ALA A 91 -0.61 -11.64 -20.51
N PRO A 92 -0.47 -12.16 -21.75
CA PRO A 92 0.45 -13.25 -22.01
C PRO A 92 1.86 -12.80 -21.64
N ARG A 93 2.53 -13.60 -20.80
CA ARG A 93 3.95 -13.44 -20.52
C ARG A 93 4.68 -13.51 -21.86
N ARG A 94 5.11 -12.35 -22.35
CA ARG A 94 5.94 -12.27 -23.56
C ARG A 94 7.11 -13.24 -23.35
N PRO A 95 7.31 -14.24 -24.23
CA PRO A 95 8.35 -15.23 -24.01
C PRO A 95 9.69 -14.52 -23.87
N ALA A 96 10.47 -14.95 -22.88
CA ALA A 96 11.80 -14.41 -22.63
C ALA A 96 12.59 -14.45 -23.94
N ARG A 97 13.04 -13.28 -24.40
CA ARG A 97 13.90 -13.17 -25.57
C ARG A 97 15.12 -14.07 -25.32
N PRO A 98 15.41 -15.06 -26.17
CA PRO A 98 16.59 -15.90 -25.97
C PRO A 98 17.82 -14.98 -25.94
N SER A 99 18.66 -15.13 -24.92
CA SER A 99 19.86 -14.33 -24.79
C SER A 99 20.77 -14.61 -25.99
N ALA A 100 21.02 -13.58 -26.79
CA ALA A 100 21.99 -13.65 -27.87
C ALA A 100 23.40 -13.66 -27.26
N ARG A 101 23.85 -14.83 -26.76
CA ARG A 101 25.24 -15.05 -26.37
C ARG A 101 25.67 -16.48 -26.68
N ALA A 102 25.56 -16.86 -27.95
CA ALA A 102 26.28 -17.99 -28.51
C ALA A 102 26.76 -17.57 -29.90
N GLY A 103 27.97 -17.01 -29.96
CA GLY A 103 28.53 -16.56 -31.23
C GLY A 103 29.95 -16.03 -31.08
N ARG A 104 30.89 -16.87 -31.51
CA ARG A 104 32.29 -16.57 -31.88
C ARG A 104 33.33 -16.57 -30.75
N ARG A 105 33.73 -17.79 -30.38
CA ARG A 105 35.15 -18.14 -30.21
C ARG A 105 35.42 -19.40 -31.03
N ALA A 106 36.08 -19.25 -32.17
CA ALA A 106 36.90 -20.26 -32.83
C ALA A 106 37.62 -19.63 -34.04
N ALA A 107 38.87 -20.04 -34.20
CA ALA A 107 39.89 -19.65 -35.17
C ALA A 107 40.66 -18.36 -34.83
#